data_AF-A0A2J8S9D8-F1
#
_entry.id   AF-A0A2J8S9D8-F1
#
_cell.length_a   1.000
_cell.length_b   1.000
_cell.length_c   1.000
_cell.angle_alpha   90.00
_cell.angle_beta   90.00
_cell.angle_gamma   90.00
#
_symmetry.space_group_name_H-M   'P 1'
#
loop_
_entity.id
_entity.type
_entity.pdbx_description
1 polymer ?
#
loop_
_entity_poly.entity_id
_entity_poly.type
_entity_poly.pdbx_seq_one_letter_code
_entity_poly.pdbx_strand_id
1 'polypeptide(L)'
;ILPTIGFSIEKFKSSSLSFTVFDMSGQGRYRNLWEHYYKEGQAIIFVIDSSDRLRMVVAKEELDTLLNHPDIKHRRIPILFFANKMDLRDAVTSVKVSQLLCLENIKDKPWHICASDAIKGEGLQEGVDWLQEKTIQSDPDCEDMKR
;
A
#
# COMPACT_ATOMS: atom_id res chain seq x y z
N ILE A 1 -0.55 -20.28 -0.05
CA ILE A 1 -1.23 -19.22 -0.83
C ILE A 1 -0.81 -19.41 -2.29
N LEU A 2 -1.76 -19.42 -3.24
CA LEU A 2 -1.46 -19.50 -4.67
C LEU A 2 -1.29 -18.09 -5.26
N PRO A 3 -0.47 -17.89 -6.31
CA PRO A 3 -0.34 -16.58 -6.95
C PRO A 3 -1.67 -16.10 -7.57
N THR A 4 -2.03 -14.84 -7.32
CA THR A 4 -3.19 -14.19 -7.96
C THR A 4 -2.99 -14.08 -9.48
N ILE A 5 -4.01 -14.45 -10.25
CA ILE A 5 -4.07 -14.29 -11.72
C ILE A 5 -5.01 -13.12 -12.01
N GLY A 6 -4.49 -12.05 -12.62
CA GLY A 6 -5.27 -10.83 -12.82
C GLY A 6 -5.49 -10.08 -11.51
N PHE A 7 -6.70 -10.18 -10.94
CA PHE A 7 -7.07 -9.55 -9.67
C PHE A 7 -8.13 -10.35 -8.91
N SER A 8 -8.28 -10.08 -7.61
CA SER A 8 -9.43 -10.49 -6.79
C SER A 8 -10.03 -9.28 -6.07
N ILE A 9 -11.30 -9.40 -5.66
CA ILE A 9 -11.98 -8.38 -4.85
C ILE A 9 -12.19 -8.98 -3.46
N GLU A 10 -11.56 -8.37 -2.47
CA GLU A 10 -11.67 -8.76 -1.08
C GLU A 10 -12.36 -7.66 -0.27
N LYS A 11 -13.12 -8.05 0.74
CA LYS A 11 -13.75 -7.11 1.67
C LYS A 11 -13.35 -7.44 3.08
N PHE A 12 -12.86 -6.45 3.81
CA PHE A 12 -12.60 -6.59 5.23
C PHE A 12 -13.10 -5.38 6.00
N LYS A 13 -13.42 -5.61 7.27
CA LYS A 13 -13.87 -4.58 8.20
C LYS A 13 -12.74 -4.24 9.15
N SER A 14 -12.50 -2.95 9.29
CA SER A 14 -11.76 -2.34 10.39
C SER A 14 -12.77 -1.81 11.41
N SER A 15 -12.28 -1.21 12.50
CA SER A 15 -13.12 -0.72 13.59
C SER A 15 -14.20 0.27 13.14
N SER A 16 -13.88 1.16 12.20
CA SER A 16 -14.77 2.24 11.74
C SER A 16 -15.06 2.22 10.24
N LEU A 17 -14.25 1.54 9.42
CA LEU A 17 -14.47 1.44 7.97
C LEU A 17 -14.61 0.00 7.47
N SER A 18 -15.37 -0.15 6.38
CA SER A 18 -15.35 -1.36 5.56
C SER A 18 -14.55 -1.09 4.29
N PHE A 19 -13.47 -1.83 4.09
CA PHE A 19 -12.63 -1.72 2.90
C PHE A 19 -13.09 -2.71 1.84
N THR A 20 -13.16 -2.24 0.59
CA THR A 20 -13.17 -3.09 -0.60
C THR A 20 -11.81 -2.95 -1.27
N VAL A 21 -11.05 -4.04 -1.33
CA VAL A 21 -9.70 -4.07 -1.87
C VAL A 21 -9.69 -4.86 -3.15
N PHE A 22 -9.08 -4.28 -4.17
CA PHE A 22 -8.75 -4.97 -5.41
C PHE A 22 -7.31 -5.49 -5.25
N ASP A 23 -7.16 -6.76 -4.88
CA ASP A 23 -5.83 -7.40 -4.79
C ASP A 23 -5.35 -7.74 -6.20
N MET A 24 -4.30 -7.07 -6.64
CA MET A 24 -3.81 -7.12 -8.00
C MET A 24 -2.55 -7.99 -8.11
N SER A 25 -2.45 -8.78 -9.18
CA SER A 25 -1.27 -9.60 -9.40
C SER A 25 0.00 -8.74 -9.60
N GLY A 26 1.06 -9.06 -8.86
CA GLY A 26 2.38 -8.45 -9.01
C GLY A 26 3.24 -9.02 -10.14
N GLN A 27 2.74 -10.04 -10.87
CA GLN A 27 3.45 -10.62 -12.02
C GLN A 27 3.50 -9.62 -13.17
N GLY A 28 4.67 -9.44 -13.79
CA GLY A 28 4.90 -8.38 -14.80
C GLY A 28 3.84 -8.30 -15.89
N ARG A 29 3.38 -9.44 -16.43
CA ARG A 29 2.36 -9.52 -17.49
C ARG A 29 0.95 -9.01 -17.11
N TYR A 30 0.70 -8.79 -15.82
CA TYR A 30 -0.61 -8.35 -15.30
C TYR A 30 -0.57 -6.94 -14.70
N ARG A 31 0.61 -6.29 -14.62
CA ARG A 31 0.74 -4.97 -13.98
C ARG A 31 -0.02 -3.86 -14.71
N ASN A 32 -0.23 -4.03 -16.02
CA ASN A 32 -1.09 -3.15 -16.82
C ASN A 32 -2.55 -3.12 -16.35
N LEU A 33 -2.99 -4.07 -15.52
CA LEU A 33 -4.33 -4.04 -14.95
C LEU A 33 -4.47 -3.02 -13.82
N TRP A 34 -3.37 -2.60 -13.18
CA TRP A 34 -3.40 -1.69 -12.03
C TRP A 34 -4.04 -0.35 -12.37
N GLU A 35 -3.72 0.20 -13.54
CA GLU A 35 -4.19 1.51 -13.98
C GLU A 35 -5.71 1.63 -14.09
N HIS A 36 -6.40 0.52 -14.32
CA HIS A 36 -7.86 0.47 -14.44
C HIS A 36 -8.58 0.87 -13.14
N TYR A 37 -7.91 0.76 -11.99
CA TYR A 37 -8.47 1.03 -10.67
C TYR A 37 -7.93 2.31 -10.02
N TYR A 38 -6.95 2.97 -10.64
CA TYR A 38 -6.32 4.16 -10.08
C TYR A 38 -7.28 5.31 -9.86
N LYS A 39 -8.26 5.49 -10.75
CA LYS A 39 -9.23 6.60 -10.64
C LYS A 39 -10.17 6.45 -9.44
N GLU A 40 -10.55 5.21 -9.10
CA GLU A 40 -11.55 4.91 -8.07
C GLU A 40 -10.92 4.70 -6.68
N GLY A 41 -9.66 4.26 -6.61
CA GLY A 41 -8.99 3.96 -5.34
C GLY A 41 -8.88 5.20 -4.43
N GLN A 42 -9.40 5.11 -3.21
CA GLN A 42 -9.33 6.19 -2.20
C GLN A 42 -8.03 6.16 -1.39
N ALA A 43 -7.33 5.03 -1.41
CA ALA A 43 -6.07 4.79 -0.74
C ALA A 43 -5.30 3.69 -1.48
N ILE A 44 -3.99 3.60 -1.24
CA ILE A 44 -3.15 2.52 -1.80
C ILE A 44 -2.50 1.77 -0.65
N ILE A 45 -2.53 0.44 -0.73
CA ILE A 45 -1.69 -0.45 0.09
C ILE A 45 -0.64 -1.05 -0.83
N PHE A 46 0.63 -0.75 -0.59
CA PHE A 46 1.76 -1.23 -1.38
C PHE A 46 2.58 -2.21 -0.53
N VAL A 47 2.57 -3.49 -0.90
CA VAL A 47 3.21 -4.56 -0.12
C VAL A 47 4.56 -4.92 -0.75
N ILE A 48 5.62 -4.82 0.04
CA ILE A 48 6.99 -5.14 -0.34
C ILE A 48 7.41 -6.44 0.33
N ASP A 49 8.04 -7.31 -0.45
CA ASP A 49 8.75 -8.48 0.04
C ASP A 49 10.10 -8.07 0.63
N SER A 50 10.19 -7.92 1.95
CA SER A 50 11.36 -7.31 2.59
C SER A 50 12.59 -8.22 2.57
N SER A 51 12.46 -9.53 2.35
CA SER A 51 13.61 -10.41 2.17
C SER A 51 14.18 -10.34 0.75
N ASP A 52 13.42 -9.85 -0.23
CA ASP A 52 13.86 -9.79 -1.63
C ASP A 52 14.57 -8.48 -1.97
N ARG A 53 15.85 -8.42 -1.61
CA ARG A 53 16.71 -7.25 -1.82
C ARG A 53 16.91 -6.91 -3.29
N LEU A 54 16.96 -7.92 -4.17
CA LEU A 54 17.21 -7.73 -5.60
C LEU A 54 16.02 -7.06 -6.29
N ARG A 55 14.80 -7.45 -5.91
CA ARG A 55 13.57 -6.87 -6.48
C ARG A 55 13.16 -5.54 -5.85
N MET A 56 13.94 -5.00 -4.90
CA MET A 56 13.65 -3.69 -4.34
C MET A 56 13.76 -2.56 -5.38
N VAL A 57 14.67 -2.68 -6.35
CA VAL A 57 14.78 -1.73 -7.48
C VAL A 57 13.53 -1.79 -8.35
N VAL A 58 13.03 -3.00 -8.63
CA VAL A 58 11.77 -3.18 -9.38
C VAL A 58 10.59 -2.59 -8.61
N ALA A 59 10.53 -2.82 -7.29
CA ALA A 59 9.47 -2.23 -6.46
C ALA A 59 9.49 -0.70 -6.49
N LYS A 60 10.68 -0.09 -6.49
CA LYS A 60 10.84 1.35 -6.66
C LYS A 60 10.36 1.83 -8.03
N GLU A 61 10.76 1.19 -9.12
CA GLU A 61 10.34 1.55 -10.48
C GLU A 61 8.82 1.47 -10.66
N GLU A 62 8.18 0.45 -10.09
CA GLU A 62 6.73 0.30 -10.09
C GLU A 62 6.03 1.37 -9.25
N LEU A 63 6.60 1.71 -8.09
CA LEU A 63 6.10 2.81 -7.26
C LEU A 63 6.20 4.16 -8.00
N ASP A 64 7.35 4.44 -8.63
CA ASP A 64 7.55 5.67 -9.40
C ASP A 64 6.58 5.74 -10.59
N THR A 65 6.34 4.62 -11.27
CA THR A 65 5.37 4.53 -12.38
C THR A 65 3.95 4.82 -11.88
N LEU A 66 3.56 4.20 -10.76
CA LEU A 66 2.26 4.42 -10.13
C LEU A 66 2.08 5.88 -9.72
N LEU A 67 3.06 6.47 -9.04
CA LEU A 67 2.97 7.85 -8.52
C LEU A 67 2.92 8.90 -9.63
N ASN A 68 3.57 8.64 -10.76
CA ASN A 68 3.58 9.54 -11.91
C ASN A 68 2.38 9.37 -12.84
N HIS A 69 1.55 8.34 -12.65
CA HIS A 69 0.37 8.12 -13.47
C HIS A 69 -0.61 9.31 -13.36
N PRO A 70 -1.21 9.81 -14.46
CA PRO A 70 -2.10 10.98 -14.45
C PRO A 70 -3.24 10.88 -13.43
N ASP A 71 -3.82 9.69 -13.28
CA ASP A 71 -4.92 9.44 -12.33
C ASP A 71 -4.49 9.37 -10.86
N ILE A 72 -3.18 9.32 -10.55
CA ILE A 72 -2.66 9.27 -9.17
C ILE A 72 -1.88 10.54 -8.81
N LYS A 73 -1.08 11.05 -9.74
CA LYS A 73 -0.12 12.14 -9.53
C LYS A 73 -0.73 13.34 -8.81
N HIS A 74 -1.91 13.77 -9.23
CA HIS A 74 -2.56 14.97 -8.68
C HIS A 74 -3.49 14.71 -7.49
N ARG A 75 -3.71 13.45 -7.12
CA ARG A 75 -4.62 13.07 -6.02
C ARG A 75 -3.86 12.93 -4.71
N ARG A 76 -4.32 13.61 -3.67
CA ARG A 76 -3.77 13.50 -2.31
C ARG A 76 -4.44 12.34 -1.56
N ILE A 77 -4.16 11.11 -1.99
CA ILE A 77 -4.64 9.88 -1.33
C ILE A 77 -3.56 9.28 -0.42
N PRO A 78 -3.92 8.68 0.72
CA PRO A 78 -2.95 8.02 1.59
C PRO A 78 -2.35 6.76 0.96
N ILE A 79 -1.06 6.53 1.24
CA ILE A 79 -0.33 5.33 0.81
C ILE A 79 0.24 4.62 2.03
N LEU A 80 -0.22 3.40 2.28
CA LEU A 80 0.33 2.51 3.29
C LEU A 80 1.31 1.54 2.64
N PHE A 81 2.53 1.50 3.15
CA PHE A 81 3.55 0.53 2.75
C PHE A 81 3.66 -0.57 3.79
N PHE A 82 3.62 -1.83 3.35
CA PHE A 82 3.98 -2.96 4.20
C PHE A 82 5.36 -3.49 3.81
N ALA A 83 6.32 -3.38 4.70
CA ALA A 83 7.57 -4.15 4.65
C ALA A 83 7.27 -5.55 5.19
N ASN A 84 6.83 -6.45 4.32
CA ASN A 84 6.31 -7.77 4.67
C ASN A 84 7.40 -8.85 4.73
N LYS A 85 7.07 -10.00 5.34
CA LYS A 85 7.93 -11.17 5.59
C LYS A 85 9.04 -10.94 6.61
N MET A 86 8.71 -10.18 7.65
CA MET A 86 9.65 -9.88 8.74
C MET A 86 10.01 -11.09 9.60
N ASP A 87 9.37 -12.24 9.40
CA ASP A 87 9.74 -13.52 9.98
C ASP A 87 11.04 -14.10 9.41
N LEU A 88 11.45 -13.67 8.22
CA LEU A 88 12.63 -14.17 7.54
C LEU A 88 13.90 -13.45 8.02
N ARG A 89 14.99 -14.21 8.22
CA ARG A 89 16.24 -13.68 8.79
C ARG A 89 16.92 -12.61 7.93
N ASP A 90 16.70 -12.66 6.62
CA ASP A 90 17.29 -11.76 5.63
C ASP A 90 16.43 -10.53 5.34
N ALA A 91 15.24 -10.44 5.97
CA ALA A 91 14.31 -9.33 5.83
C ALA A 91 14.98 -7.99 6.16
N VAL A 92 14.78 -7.03 5.27
CA VAL A 92 15.22 -5.66 5.39
C VAL A 92 14.24 -4.90 6.29
N THR A 93 14.75 -4.12 7.24
CA THR A 93 13.90 -3.34 8.14
C THR A 93 13.06 -2.32 7.39
N SER A 94 11.88 -1.96 7.91
CA SER A 94 11.00 -0.93 7.33
C SER A 94 11.73 0.40 7.07
N VAL A 95 12.59 0.83 8.01
CA VAL A 95 13.44 2.03 7.84
C VAL A 95 14.33 1.91 6.61
N LYS A 96 14.95 0.75 6.39
CA LYS A 96 15.84 0.55 5.25
C LYS A 96 15.06 0.38 3.95
N VAL A 97 13.90 -0.28 3.96
CA VAL A 97 12.97 -0.33 2.81
C VAL A 97 12.57 1.09 2.40
N SER A 98 12.19 1.94 3.35
CA SER A 98 11.84 3.34 3.11
C SER A 98 12.95 4.11 2.38
N GLN A 99 14.19 3.96 2.84
CA GLN A 99 15.37 4.56 2.19
C GLN A 99 15.61 4.02 0.77
N LEU A 100 15.45 2.71 0.55
CA LEU A 100 15.69 2.08 -0.75
C LEU A 100 14.65 2.52 -1.79
N LEU A 101 13.40 2.70 -1.36
CA LEU A 101 12.31 3.22 -2.20
C LEU A 101 12.31 4.75 -2.29
N CYS A 102 13.15 5.44 -1.51
CA CYS A 102 13.18 6.89 -1.40
C CYS A 102 11.82 7.50 -1.05
N LEU A 103 11.10 6.89 -0.09
CA LEU A 103 9.75 7.33 0.29
C LEU A 103 9.73 8.77 0.80
N GLU A 104 10.85 9.29 1.31
CA GLU A 104 11.01 10.68 1.69
C GLU A 104 10.75 11.66 0.54
N ASN A 105 10.86 11.24 -0.73
CA ASN A 105 10.57 12.09 -1.89
C ASN A 105 9.07 12.28 -2.14
N ILE A 106 8.22 11.45 -1.54
CA ILE A 106 6.76 11.60 -1.61
C ILE A 106 6.37 12.72 -0.64
N LYS A 107 6.17 13.93 -1.17
CA LYS A 107 5.84 15.14 -0.39
C LYS A 107 4.38 15.56 -0.48
N ASP A 108 3.68 15.11 -1.52
CA ASP A 108 2.33 15.53 -1.88
C ASP A 108 1.24 14.61 -1.34
N LYS A 109 1.61 13.44 -0.80
CA LYS A 109 0.68 12.42 -0.28
C LYS A 109 1.08 12.00 1.14
N PRO A 110 0.12 11.82 2.06
CA PRO A 110 0.43 11.22 3.35
C PRO A 110 0.79 9.75 3.14
N TRP A 111 1.86 9.30 3.79
CA TRP A 111 2.27 7.90 3.72
C TRP A 111 2.77 7.39 5.07
N HIS A 112 2.73 6.07 5.23
CA HIS A 112 3.28 5.38 6.39
C HIS A 112 3.83 4.00 5.98
N ILE A 113 4.79 3.48 6.74
CA ILE A 113 5.39 2.17 6.49
C ILE A 113 5.40 1.34 7.77
N CYS A 114 4.82 0.15 7.69
CA CYS A 114 4.81 -0.82 8.79
C CYS A 114 5.66 -2.03 8.43
N ALA A 115 6.42 -2.53 9.40
CA ALA A 115 6.99 -3.87 9.32
C ALA A 115 5.86 -4.88 9.55
N SER A 116 5.76 -5.94 8.73
CA SER A 116 4.68 -6.92 8.85
C SER A 116 5.11 -8.38 8.64
N ASP A 117 4.38 -9.28 9.30
CA ASP A 117 4.38 -10.71 9.04
C ASP A 117 2.93 -11.11 8.72
N ALA A 118 2.63 -11.26 7.42
CA ALA A 118 1.29 -11.62 6.98
C ALA A 118 0.85 -13.04 7.39
N ILE A 119 1.77 -13.93 7.78
CA ILE A 119 1.43 -15.29 8.23
C ILE A 119 0.91 -15.24 9.67
N LYS A 120 1.55 -14.43 10.53
CA LYS A 120 1.14 -14.26 11.93
C LYS A 120 0.14 -13.12 12.15
N GLY A 121 0.02 -12.22 11.18
CA GLY A 121 -0.79 -11.01 11.26
C GLY A 121 -0.13 -9.85 12.00
N GLU A 122 1.16 -9.96 12.35
CA GLU A 122 1.88 -8.90 13.07
C GLU A 122 2.06 -7.67 12.18
N GLY A 123 1.88 -6.48 12.77
CA GLY A 123 2.00 -5.17 12.09
C GLY A 123 0.85 -4.80 11.15
N LEU A 124 -0.03 -5.74 10.77
CA LEU A 124 -1.13 -5.47 9.85
C LEU A 124 -2.16 -4.50 10.45
N GLN A 125 -2.55 -4.74 11.71
CA GLN A 125 -3.57 -3.92 12.37
C GLN A 125 -3.13 -2.45 12.49
N GLU A 126 -1.89 -2.22 12.93
CA GLU A 126 -1.31 -0.87 13.06
C GLU A 126 -1.35 -0.11 11.72
N GLY A 127 -0.94 -0.76 10.63
CA GLY A 127 -0.97 -0.15 9.31
C GLY A 127 -2.39 0.18 8.83
N VAL A 128 -3.32 -0.75 9.02
CA VAL A 128 -4.73 -0.55 8.64
C VAL A 128 -5.39 0.54 9.48
N ASP A 129 -5.10 0.62 10.78
CA ASP A 129 -5.62 1.67 11.66
C ASP A 129 -5.14 3.05 11.21
N TRP A 130 -3.84 3.18 10.87
CA TRP A 130 -3.30 4.41 10.29
C TRP A 130 -4.00 4.79 8.97
N LEU A 131 -4.21 3.80 8.08
CA LEU A 131 -4.86 4.03 6.80
C LEU A 131 -6.32 4.47 6.98
N GLN A 132 -7.04 3.85 7.91
CA GLN A 132 -8.40 4.22 8.28
C GLN A 132 -8.46 5.69 8.72
N GLU A 133 -7.60 6.08 9.66
CA GLU A 133 -7.54 7.45 10.19
C GLU A 133 -7.31 8.48 9.07
N LYS A 134 -6.36 8.20 8.15
CA LYS A 134 -6.06 9.12 7.04
C LYS A 134 -7.14 9.15 5.97
N THR A 135 -7.81 8.03 5.73
CA THR A 135 -8.92 7.97 4.76
C THR A 135 -10.11 8.80 5.26
N ILE A 136 -10.48 8.67 6.54
CA ILE A 136 -11.55 9.47 7.16
C ILE A 136 -11.21 10.96 7.15
N GLN A 137 -9.96 11.34 7.45
CA GLN A 137 -9.53 12.75 7.42
C GLN A 137 -9.55 13.37 6.01
N SER A 138 -9.47 12.55 4.96
CA SER A 138 -9.55 13.01 3.58
C SER A 138 -10.96 13.06 3.01
N ASP A 139 -11.94 12.50 3.72
CA ASP A 139 -13.34 12.45 3.29
C ASP A 139 -14.08 13.73 3.75
N PRO A 140 -14.51 14.61 2.82
CA PRO A 140 -15.21 15.84 3.16
C PRO A 140 -16.52 15.59 3.91
N ASP A 141 -17.17 14.43 3.68
CA ASP A 141 -18.47 14.10 4.28
C ASP A 141 -18.32 13.58 5.73
N CYS A 142 -17.11 13.20 6.15
CA CYS A 142 -16.81 12.75 7.51
C CYS A 142 -16.30 13.87 8.45
N GLU A 143 -15.97 15.06 7.93
CA GLU A 143 -15.53 16.20 8.75
C GLU A 143 -16.61 16.68 9.74
N ASP A 144 -17.89 16.40 9.46
CA ASP A 144 -19.04 16.72 10.33
C ASP A 144 -19.14 15.83 11.58
N MET A 145 -18.42 14.70 11.65
CA MET A 145 -18.38 13.82 12.83
C MET A 145 -17.37 14.26 13.90
N LYS A 146 -16.62 15.34 13.65
CA LYS A 146 -15.62 15.89 14.58
C LYS A 146 -16.15 17.02 15.47
N ARG A 147 -17.47 17.24 15.50
CA ARG A 147 -18.13 18.22 16.40
C ARG A 147 -18.84 17.55 17.56
#